data_AF-A0A1Y1CI32-F1
#
_entry.id   AF-A0A1Y1CI32-F1
#
_cell.length_a   1.000
_cell.length_b   1.000
_cell.length_c   1.000
_cell.angle_alpha   90.00
_cell.angle_beta   90.00
_cell.angle_gamma   90.00
#
_symmetry.space_group_name_H-M   'P 1'
#
loop_
_entity.id
_entity.type
_entity.pdbx_description
1 polymer ?
#
loop_
_entity_poly.entity_id
_entity_poly.type
_entity_poly.pdbx_seq_one_letter_code
_entity_poly.pdbx_strand_id
1 'polypeptide(L)'
;MKSKLICVASLIFLFATSCDKETVKPESITITDSKIELNVGKSDTLEYIVNPTQAEDYSVSWTSEDENVAEVLQNGIIEAKKIGSTKIIISTSNNKTAFCMVTVVATTIKEVTLSESNINLKLGEASTLKYKISPEDATDKSVSWKSSDLNIATITDGGVVKAIAPGKATITVTTNDGSFTATCEVTVDPVLVSSIEISQTDLMIFIDESTELSAIVYPDNATDKSVLWESSDINIATITDEGVVKALGIGEAEIKVTSNDGDFSAICKIEVKPILVSGIVVTSTTQRFNIGEEFELKAVVYPENATYRNIDWSSDNIDVATISDAGIITTKAQGSATISAISDDGLVKEEYYIEVGYKMIVTVVNIDGETIGDCNVVAWDTDVEVNISTSPITGGRFEIFSNKERIVNILVASASYNGVIIYDTSINENKLVNVKLTDNTHSSIISTSEICYIPGLTGRLNPVCDNLGRTYLYADNISINDETLQPVDFNSTDSLKLEDAYGVIMYVWIPFIHDSVFLLNYKKNE
;
A
#
# COMPACT_ATOMS: atom_id res chain seq x y z
N MET A 1 76.98 -45.97 86.01
CA MET A 1 77.93 -46.98 86.54
C MET A 1 77.17 -47.85 87.54
N LYS A 2 76.84 -49.11 87.17
CA LYS A 2 76.37 -50.24 88.02
C LYS A 2 75.07 -50.02 88.85
N SER A 3 74.17 -50.96 89.17
CA SER A 3 74.04 -52.42 89.02
C SER A 3 72.59 -52.81 89.43
N LYS A 4 72.09 -53.91 88.87
CA LYS A 4 70.90 -54.70 89.26
C LYS A 4 70.92 -55.13 90.74
N LEU A 5 69.74 -55.42 91.34
CA LEU A 5 69.36 -56.78 91.81
C LEU A 5 67.90 -56.88 92.33
N ILE A 6 67.37 -58.10 92.24
CA ILE A 6 66.02 -58.62 92.53
C ILE A 6 66.04 -59.42 93.86
N CYS A 7 64.95 -59.48 94.64
CA CYS A 7 64.38 -60.69 95.33
C CYS A 7 63.18 -60.31 96.24
N VAL A 8 61.93 -60.76 96.02
CA VAL A 8 61.23 -62.05 96.34
C VAL A 8 60.50 -62.09 97.71
N ALA A 9 59.15 -62.06 97.61
CA ALA A 9 58.04 -62.71 98.35
C ALA A 9 58.12 -63.10 99.85
N SER A 10 57.05 -62.81 100.63
CA SER A 10 55.97 -63.79 100.92
C SER A 10 54.88 -63.26 101.89
N LEU A 11 53.73 -63.93 101.81
CA LEU A 11 52.37 -63.69 102.32
C LEU A 11 52.14 -64.25 103.75
N ILE A 12 51.18 -63.71 104.55
CA ILE A 12 50.11 -64.44 105.30
C ILE A 12 49.23 -63.54 106.18
N PHE A 13 47.93 -63.92 106.19
CA PHE A 13 46.68 -63.42 106.83
C PHE A 13 46.66 -63.21 108.36
N LEU A 14 45.80 -62.28 108.86
CA LEU A 14 44.60 -62.58 109.70
C LEU A 14 43.69 -61.34 110.00
N PHE A 15 42.37 -61.58 109.97
CA PHE A 15 41.14 -60.85 110.35
C PHE A 15 41.16 -60.09 111.70
N ALA A 16 40.28 -59.13 112.07
CA ALA A 16 39.15 -58.39 111.49
C ALA A 16 38.77 -57.24 112.44
N THR A 17 38.20 -56.15 111.92
CA THR A 17 37.01 -55.44 112.46
C THR A 17 36.62 -54.35 111.47
N SER A 18 35.60 -54.62 110.65
CA SER A 18 34.94 -53.59 109.84
C SER A 18 34.11 -52.72 110.79
N CYS A 19 34.56 -51.48 111.00
CA CYS A 19 33.72 -50.45 111.58
C CYS A 19 33.00 -49.78 110.41
N ASP A 20 31.74 -50.15 110.19
CA ASP A 20 30.88 -49.47 109.22
C ASP A 20 30.70 -48.03 109.67
N LYS A 21 31.43 -47.12 109.03
CA LYS A 21 31.25 -45.67 109.18
C LYS A 21 29.91 -45.34 108.51
N GLU A 22 28.92 -44.88 109.28
CA GLU A 22 27.64 -44.41 108.75
C GLU A 22 27.91 -43.28 107.74
N THR A 23 27.55 -43.49 106.47
CA THR A 23 27.70 -42.49 105.41
C THR A 23 26.61 -41.42 105.53
N VAL A 24 27.01 -40.15 105.50
CA VAL A 24 26.09 -39.01 105.55
C VAL A 24 25.36 -38.93 104.21
N LYS A 25 24.03 -39.12 104.23
CA LYS A 25 23.21 -39.13 103.02
C LYS A 25 22.70 -37.72 102.67
N PRO A 26 22.42 -37.43 101.39
CA PRO A 26 21.74 -36.19 100.99
C PRO A 26 20.38 -36.01 101.68
N GLU A 27 20.16 -34.89 102.36
CA GLU A 27 18.86 -34.50 102.93
C GLU A 27 18.02 -33.70 101.94
N SER A 28 18.67 -32.83 101.17
CA SER A 28 18.07 -32.06 100.08
C SER A 28 19.09 -31.78 98.97
N ILE A 29 18.57 -31.46 97.78
CA ILE A 29 19.33 -30.93 96.66
C ILE A 29 18.62 -29.65 96.20
N THR A 30 19.37 -28.65 95.80
CA THR A 30 18.84 -27.38 95.28
C THR A 30 19.59 -27.01 94.00
N ILE A 31 18.89 -26.48 93.01
CA ILE A 31 19.51 -25.83 91.84
C ILE A 31 19.65 -24.34 92.15
N THR A 32 20.78 -23.74 91.77
CA THR A 32 21.09 -22.34 92.06
C THR A 32 20.10 -21.39 91.38
N ASP A 33 19.74 -21.68 90.12
CA ASP A 33 18.73 -20.96 89.36
C ASP A 33 17.44 -21.77 89.22
N SER A 34 16.34 -21.25 89.76
CA SER A 34 15.02 -21.88 89.65
C SER A 34 14.38 -21.70 88.26
N LYS A 35 14.90 -20.76 87.46
CA LYS A 35 14.50 -20.52 86.07
C LYS A 35 15.65 -19.91 85.28
N ILE A 36 15.81 -20.31 84.02
CA ILE A 36 16.74 -19.71 83.06
C ILE A 36 16.05 -19.48 81.71
N GLU A 37 16.52 -18.48 80.97
CA GLU A 37 16.08 -18.20 79.60
C GLU A 37 17.28 -18.31 78.66
N LEU A 38 17.16 -19.12 77.60
CA LEU A 38 18.21 -19.35 76.63
C LEU A 38 17.70 -19.12 75.20
N ASN A 39 18.54 -18.53 74.35
CA ASN A 39 18.27 -18.52 72.92
C ASN A 39 18.47 -19.92 72.34
N VAL A 40 17.67 -20.31 71.35
CA VAL A 40 17.84 -21.59 70.61
C VAL A 40 19.30 -21.74 70.14
N GLY A 41 19.87 -22.93 70.35
CA GLY A 41 21.24 -23.29 69.98
C GLY A 41 22.31 -22.79 70.97
N LYS A 42 21.91 -22.12 72.05
CA LYS A 42 22.82 -21.76 73.15
C LYS A 42 22.79 -22.82 74.24
N SER A 43 23.88 -22.86 75.00
CA SER A 43 24.00 -23.73 76.16
C SER A 43 24.34 -22.91 77.40
N ASP A 44 23.92 -23.43 78.53
CA ASP A 44 24.28 -22.90 79.84
C ASP A 44 24.43 -24.05 80.84
N THR A 45 25.10 -23.82 81.96
CA THR A 45 25.35 -24.87 82.96
C THR A 45 24.57 -24.59 84.23
N LEU A 46 23.71 -25.53 84.63
CA LEU A 46 22.99 -25.45 85.90
C LEU A 46 23.86 -25.96 87.04
N GLU A 47 24.13 -25.08 88.00
CA GLU A 47 24.79 -25.43 89.25
C GLU A 47 23.80 -25.97 90.29
N TYR A 48 24.27 -26.89 91.13
CA TYR A 48 23.47 -27.48 92.20
C TYR A 48 24.26 -27.62 93.50
N ILE A 49 23.53 -27.63 94.61
CA ILE A 49 24.06 -27.80 95.97
C ILE A 49 23.34 -28.97 96.64
N VAL A 50 24.10 -29.91 97.20
CA VAL A 50 23.58 -31.01 98.01
C VAL A 50 23.80 -30.67 99.48
N ASN A 51 22.74 -30.78 100.30
CA ASN A 51 22.79 -30.54 101.73
C ASN A 51 22.56 -31.84 102.52
N PRO A 52 23.31 -32.08 103.61
CA PRO A 52 24.45 -31.29 104.06
C PRO A 52 25.63 -31.41 103.08
N THR A 53 26.51 -30.40 103.02
CA THR A 53 27.66 -30.37 102.09
C THR A 53 28.68 -31.49 102.33
N GLN A 54 28.58 -32.16 103.48
CA GLN A 54 29.38 -33.33 103.86
C GLN A 54 28.74 -34.65 103.42
N ALA A 55 27.65 -34.63 102.63
CA ALA A 55 27.06 -35.83 102.08
C ALA A 55 28.08 -36.56 101.19
N GLU A 56 28.28 -37.85 101.43
CA GLU A 56 29.21 -38.71 100.70
C GLU A 56 28.43 -39.82 99.98
N ASP A 57 29.04 -40.45 98.97
CA ASP A 57 28.49 -41.62 98.27
C ASP A 57 27.10 -41.40 97.65
N TYR A 58 26.93 -40.28 96.95
CA TYR A 58 25.74 -39.99 96.15
C TYR A 58 26.09 -39.80 94.68
N SER A 59 25.14 -40.11 93.81
CA SER A 59 25.17 -39.72 92.40
C SER A 59 23.99 -38.80 92.10
N VAL A 60 24.14 -37.94 91.10
CA VAL A 60 23.05 -37.12 90.57
C VAL A 60 22.71 -37.58 89.16
N SER A 61 21.42 -37.62 88.86
CA SER A 61 20.90 -37.78 87.51
C SER A 61 20.12 -36.53 87.12
N TRP A 62 20.15 -36.22 85.83
CA TRP A 62 19.42 -35.11 85.24
C TRP A 62 18.41 -35.65 84.24
N THR A 63 17.23 -35.05 84.20
CA THR A 63 16.17 -35.40 83.24
C THR A 63 15.48 -34.13 82.76
N SER A 64 15.19 -34.04 81.46
CA SER A 64 14.31 -33.01 80.91
C SER A 64 12.90 -33.59 80.72
N GLU A 65 11.87 -32.82 81.07
CA GLU A 65 10.48 -33.20 80.78
C GLU A 65 10.17 -33.17 79.27
N ASP A 66 10.94 -32.40 78.49
CA ASP A 66 10.89 -32.33 77.03
C ASP A 66 12.29 -32.03 76.47
N GLU A 67 13.00 -33.10 76.11
CA GLU A 67 14.34 -33.04 75.49
C GLU A 67 14.33 -32.40 74.11
N ASN A 68 13.17 -32.22 73.47
CA ASN A 68 13.09 -31.48 72.20
C ASN A 68 13.18 -29.97 72.44
N VAL A 69 12.74 -29.47 73.60
CA VAL A 69 12.83 -28.05 73.98
C VAL A 69 14.21 -27.75 74.54
N ALA A 70 14.66 -28.50 75.55
CA ALA A 70 16.02 -28.41 76.07
C ALA A 70 16.50 -29.78 76.56
N GLU A 71 17.70 -30.17 76.15
CA GLU A 71 18.34 -31.42 76.57
C GLU A 71 19.39 -31.12 77.66
N VAL A 72 19.53 -32.04 78.61
CA VAL A 72 20.68 -32.04 79.51
C VAL A 72 21.74 -32.96 78.94
N LEU A 73 22.90 -32.41 78.60
CA LEU A 73 24.06 -33.17 78.14
C LEU A 73 24.77 -33.80 79.35
N GLN A 74 26.03 -33.44 79.61
CA GLN A 74 26.79 -33.94 80.75
C GLN A 74 26.90 -32.89 81.86
N ASN A 75 26.87 -33.34 83.12
CA ASN A 75 27.14 -32.51 84.31
C ASN A 75 26.32 -31.22 84.42
N GLY A 76 25.04 -31.25 84.02
CA GLY A 76 24.15 -30.09 84.14
C GLY A 76 24.28 -29.05 83.02
N ILE A 77 25.04 -29.34 81.95
CA ILE A 77 25.06 -28.51 80.74
C ILE A 77 23.72 -28.71 80.00
N ILE A 78 22.98 -27.62 79.83
CA ILE A 78 21.71 -27.55 79.13
C ILE A 78 21.96 -27.02 77.73
N GLU A 79 21.46 -27.71 76.70
CA GLU A 79 21.42 -27.22 75.34
C GLU A 79 19.98 -26.88 74.95
N ALA A 80 19.75 -25.62 74.58
CA ALA A 80 18.46 -25.13 74.12
C ALA A 80 18.22 -25.57 72.67
N LYS A 81 17.24 -26.46 72.43
CA LYS A 81 17.01 -27.08 71.13
C LYS A 81 15.85 -26.47 70.35
N LYS A 82 14.75 -26.17 71.01
CA LYS A 82 13.53 -25.66 70.35
C LYS A 82 12.82 -24.65 71.24
N ILE A 83 12.25 -23.62 70.62
CA ILE A 83 11.42 -22.62 71.28
C ILE A 83 10.30 -23.32 72.07
N GLY A 84 10.17 -22.97 73.35
CA GLY A 84 9.23 -23.59 74.27
C GLY A 84 9.68 -23.42 75.72
N SER A 85 9.01 -24.10 76.63
CA SER A 85 9.47 -24.19 78.01
C SER A 85 9.39 -25.63 78.49
N THR A 86 10.43 -26.07 79.19
CA THR A 86 10.56 -27.41 79.74
C THR A 86 11.16 -27.34 81.14
N LYS A 87 10.93 -28.38 81.93
CA LYS A 87 11.44 -28.49 83.28
C LYS A 87 12.62 -29.44 83.29
N ILE A 88 13.75 -28.96 83.79
CA ILE A 88 14.93 -29.79 84.05
C ILE A 88 14.93 -30.18 85.52
N ILE A 89 14.98 -31.49 85.78
CA ILE A 89 14.94 -32.07 87.12
C ILE A 89 16.28 -32.72 87.41
N ILE A 90 16.86 -32.37 88.56
CA ILE A 90 18.02 -33.07 89.13
C ILE A 90 17.54 -33.95 90.27
N SER A 91 18.03 -35.20 90.32
CA SER A 91 17.70 -36.18 91.36
C SER A 91 18.95 -36.82 91.95
N THR A 92 19.02 -36.95 93.27
CA THR A 92 20.05 -37.77 93.92
C THR A 92 19.68 -39.25 93.89
N SER A 93 20.66 -40.14 94.05
CA SER A 93 20.45 -41.60 94.19
C SER A 93 19.47 -42.02 95.30
N ASN A 94 19.20 -41.13 96.27
CA ASN A 94 18.20 -41.30 97.33
C ASN A 94 16.90 -40.48 97.13
N ASN A 95 16.57 -40.13 95.88
CA ASN A 95 15.31 -39.51 95.45
C ASN A 95 15.04 -38.08 96.00
N LYS A 96 16.08 -37.31 96.34
CA LYS A 96 15.92 -35.87 96.59
C LYS A 96 15.95 -35.16 95.25
N THR A 97 15.02 -34.24 95.02
CA THR A 97 14.88 -33.57 93.73
C THR A 97 14.85 -32.06 93.84
N ALA A 98 15.37 -31.40 92.81
CA ALA A 98 15.17 -29.98 92.55
C ALA A 98 14.92 -29.80 91.05
N PHE A 99 14.42 -28.63 90.67
CA PHE A 99 14.15 -28.35 89.27
C PHE A 99 14.43 -26.90 88.89
N CYS A 100 14.71 -26.70 87.61
CA CYS A 100 14.81 -25.41 86.95
C CYS A 100 13.83 -25.37 85.76
N MET A 101 13.08 -24.28 85.64
CA MET A 101 12.30 -24.01 84.43
C MET A 101 13.22 -23.42 83.36
N VAL A 102 13.36 -24.10 82.23
CA VAL A 102 14.10 -23.59 81.07
C VAL A 102 13.08 -23.03 80.09
N THR A 103 13.24 -21.76 79.73
CA THR A 103 12.49 -21.13 78.63
C THR A 103 13.44 -20.89 77.47
N VAL A 104 13.13 -21.48 76.33
CA VAL A 104 13.89 -21.30 75.10
C VAL A 104 13.20 -20.29 74.21
N VAL A 105 13.90 -19.20 73.89
CA VAL A 105 13.40 -18.09 73.08
C VAL A 105 14.15 -17.97 71.75
N ALA A 106 13.61 -17.21 70.80
CA ALA A 106 14.22 -16.97 69.50
C ALA A 106 15.37 -15.95 69.60
N THR A 107 16.44 -16.17 68.83
CA THR A 107 17.47 -15.14 68.60
C THR A 107 16.90 -14.10 67.63
N THR A 108 16.72 -12.86 68.09
CA THR A 108 16.19 -11.75 67.29
C THR A 108 17.26 -11.12 66.39
N ILE A 109 16.85 -10.68 65.20
CA ILE A 109 17.70 -9.85 64.32
C ILE A 109 17.98 -8.51 65.01
N LYS A 110 19.15 -7.94 64.75
CA LYS A 110 19.55 -6.58 65.19
C LYS A 110 19.83 -5.64 64.03
N GLU A 111 20.09 -6.17 62.84
CA GLU A 111 20.43 -5.38 61.66
C GLU A 111 20.24 -6.20 60.38
N VAL A 112 19.84 -5.51 59.30
CA VAL A 112 19.96 -5.99 57.92
C VAL A 112 20.75 -4.95 57.13
N THR A 113 21.73 -5.39 56.34
CA THR A 113 22.55 -4.51 55.49
C THR A 113 22.57 -5.00 54.05
N LEU A 114 22.67 -4.09 53.10
CA LEU A 114 22.83 -4.40 51.67
C LEU A 114 24.30 -4.31 51.23
N SER A 115 24.66 -5.03 50.17
CA SER A 115 26.01 -4.98 49.60
C SER A 115 26.33 -3.64 48.94
N GLU A 116 25.29 -2.96 48.42
CA GLU A 116 25.40 -1.71 47.67
C GLU A 116 24.26 -0.77 48.10
N SER A 117 24.56 0.53 48.16
CA SER A 117 23.56 1.57 48.44
C SER A 117 23.03 2.25 47.17
N ASN A 118 23.72 2.07 46.04
CA ASN A 118 23.28 2.52 44.73
C ASN A 118 23.68 1.54 43.63
N ILE A 119 22.86 1.44 42.58
CA ILE A 119 23.13 0.68 41.35
C ILE A 119 22.73 1.54 40.16
N ASN A 120 23.60 1.65 39.16
CA ASN A 120 23.26 2.22 37.86
C ASN A 120 23.15 1.10 36.83
N LEU A 121 22.02 1.01 36.15
CA LEU A 121 21.74 0.00 35.12
C LEU A 121 21.32 0.68 33.81
N LYS A 122 21.65 0.06 32.68
CA LYS A 122 20.98 0.42 31.42
C LYS A 122 19.65 -0.32 31.29
N LEU A 123 18.75 0.21 30.47
CA LEU A 123 17.47 -0.44 30.17
C LEU A 123 17.67 -1.92 29.76
N GLY A 124 16.97 -2.82 30.47
CA GLY A 124 17.03 -4.26 30.23
C GLY A 124 18.15 -5.02 30.97
N GLU A 125 19.12 -4.32 31.56
CA GLU A 125 20.15 -4.95 32.39
C GLU A 125 19.58 -5.43 33.74
N ALA A 126 20.32 -6.36 34.36
CA ALA A 126 20.00 -6.88 35.68
C ALA A 126 21.25 -6.99 36.56
N SER A 127 21.08 -6.79 37.85
CA SER A 127 22.12 -6.95 38.86
C SER A 127 21.57 -7.65 40.10
N THR A 128 22.41 -8.34 40.85
CA THR A 128 22.01 -9.05 42.07
C THR A 128 22.45 -8.27 43.31
N LEU A 129 21.47 -7.79 44.07
CA LEU A 129 21.67 -7.08 45.31
C LEU A 129 21.69 -8.07 46.49
N LYS A 130 22.83 -8.17 47.18
CA LYS A 130 23.01 -9.10 48.30
C LYS A 130 22.66 -8.43 49.62
N TYR A 131 22.21 -9.21 50.59
CA TYR A 131 21.95 -8.74 51.95
C TYR A 131 22.68 -9.59 52.99
N LYS A 132 22.89 -9.03 54.18
CA LYS A 132 23.46 -9.71 55.35
C LYS A 132 22.62 -9.39 56.59
N ILE A 133 22.38 -10.40 57.42
CA ILE A 133 21.66 -10.30 58.70
C ILE A 133 22.65 -10.45 59.85
N SER A 134 22.47 -9.64 60.90
CA SER A 134 23.23 -9.72 62.15
C SER A 134 22.28 -9.84 63.34
N PRO A 135 22.51 -10.77 64.30
CA PRO A 135 23.58 -11.75 64.31
C PRO A 135 23.35 -12.91 63.31
N GLU A 136 24.41 -13.61 62.92
CA GLU A 136 24.34 -14.70 61.95
C GLU A 136 23.58 -15.93 62.48
N ASP A 137 23.37 -16.06 63.79
CA ASP A 137 22.61 -17.14 64.42
C ASP A 137 21.14 -16.75 64.75
N ALA A 138 20.62 -15.69 64.13
CA ALA A 138 19.20 -15.33 64.21
C ALA A 138 18.30 -16.52 63.78
N THR A 139 17.20 -16.73 64.52
CA THR A 139 16.33 -17.90 64.33
C THR A 139 15.47 -17.81 63.06
N ASP A 140 14.96 -16.62 62.73
CA ASP A 140 14.33 -16.31 61.45
C ASP A 140 15.24 -15.34 60.67
N LYS A 141 15.64 -15.74 59.46
CA LYS A 141 16.51 -14.95 58.56
C LYS A 141 15.80 -14.57 57.27
N SER A 142 14.51 -14.85 57.18
CA SER A 142 13.73 -14.52 55.99
C SER A 142 13.58 -13.01 55.87
N VAL A 143 13.63 -12.56 54.61
CA VAL A 143 13.44 -11.15 54.25
C VAL A 143 12.41 -11.06 53.13
N SER A 144 11.80 -9.90 53.02
CA SER A 144 10.97 -9.52 51.89
C SER A 144 11.62 -8.36 51.15
N TRP A 145 11.42 -8.34 49.83
CA TRP A 145 11.92 -7.29 48.96
C TRP A 145 10.78 -6.45 48.42
N LYS A 146 11.03 -5.16 48.23
CA LYS A 146 10.07 -4.24 47.63
C LYS A 146 10.79 -3.21 46.77
N SER A 147 10.24 -2.90 45.60
CA SER A 147 10.60 -1.72 44.82
C SER A 147 9.63 -0.58 45.11
N SER A 148 10.13 0.65 45.13
CA SER A 148 9.28 1.85 45.18
C SER A 148 8.50 2.06 43.89
N ASP A 149 9.03 1.62 42.75
CA ASP A 149 8.39 1.71 41.44
C ASP A 149 8.78 0.51 40.55
N LEU A 150 7.82 -0.40 40.37
CA LEU A 150 7.98 -1.60 39.55
C LEU A 150 8.03 -1.30 38.04
N ASN A 151 7.59 -0.12 37.60
CA ASN A 151 7.70 0.29 36.20
C ASN A 151 9.12 0.73 35.86
N ILE A 152 9.93 1.12 36.85
CA ILE A 152 11.33 1.54 36.67
C ILE A 152 12.28 0.36 36.95
N ALA A 153 12.13 -0.29 38.11
CA ALA A 153 12.95 -1.44 38.48
C ALA A 153 12.16 -2.49 39.27
N THR A 154 12.31 -3.76 38.88
CA THR A 154 11.73 -4.91 39.59
C THR A 154 12.79 -5.61 40.42
N ILE A 155 12.36 -6.33 41.46
CA ILE A 155 13.23 -7.09 42.36
C ILE A 155 12.58 -8.46 42.59
N THR A 156 13.35 -9.54 42.50
CA THR A 156 12.89 -10.90 42.84
C THR A 156 13.14 -11.22 44.32
N ASP A 157 12.51 -12.26 44.86
CA ASP A 157 12.76 -12.75 46.22
C ASP A 157 14.23 -13.15 46.46
N GLY A 158 14.97 -13.48 45.38
CA GLY A 158 16.40 -13.76 45.41
C GLY A 158 17.32 -12.53 45.36
N GLY A 159 16.76 -11.32 45.37
CA GLY A 159 17.53 -10.07 45.30
C GLY A 159 17.99 -9.66 43.90
N VAL A 160 17.41 -10.24 42.83
CA VAL A 160 17.77 -9.85 41.44
C VAL A 160 16.96 -8.63 41.03
N VAL A 161 17.65 -7.50 40.83
CA VAL A 161 17.11 -6.24 40.31
C VAL A 161 17.13 -6.29 38.78
N LYS A 162 16.01 -5.99 38.12
CA LYS A 162 15.94 -5.84 36.67
C LYS A 162 15.42 -4.45 36.30
N ALA A 163 16.14 -3.75 35.42
CA ALA A 163 15.77 -2.45 34.88
C ALA A 163 14.65 -2.58 33.83
N ILE A 164 13.56 -1.83 34.02
CA ILE A 164 12.34 -1.89 33.19
C ILE A 164 12.12 -0.60 32.40
N ALA A 165 12.37 0.56 32.98
CA ALA A 165 12.26 1.85 32.29
C ALA A 165 13.25 2.87 32.89
N PRO A 166 13.69 3.89 32.13
CA PRO A 166 14.57 4.92 32.65
C PRO A 166 13.94 5.70 33.81
N GLY A 167 14.76 6.07 34.78
CA GLY A 167 14.30 6.77 35.99
C GLY A 167 15.00 6.27 37.25
N LYS A 168 14.40 6.53 38.40
CA LYS A 168 14.92 6.13 39.71
C LYS A 168 13.90 5.35 40.51
N ALA A 169 14.34 4.25 41.11
CA ALA A 169 13.55 3.46 42.06
C ALA A 169 14.39 3.12 43.29
N THR A 170 13.76 2.92 44.44
CA THR A 170 14.41 2.46 45.66
C THR A 170 14.00 1.03 45.94
N ILE A 171 14.98 0.13 46.03
CA ILE A 171 14.79 -1.24 46.48
C ILE A 171 14.97 -1.29 48.00
N THR A 172 14.00 -1.87 48.69
CA THR A 172 14.00 -2.04 50.14
C THR A 172 14.01 -3.53 50.46
N VAL A 173 14.95 -3.98 51.30
CA VAL A 173 14.89 -5.27 51.98
C VAL A 173 14.35 -5.05 53.38
N THR A 174 13.41 -5.88 53.82
CA THR A 174 12.78 -5.82 55.14
C THR A 174 12.84 -7.19 55.79
N THR A 175 13.27 -7.25 57.06
CA THR A 175 13.19 -8.49 57.83
C THR A 175 11.72 -8.93 57.96
N ASN A 176 11.46 -10.23 58.00
CA ASN A 176 10.08 -10.76 57.98
C ASN A 176 9.21 -10.27 59.17
N ASP A 177 9.83 -9.97 60.31
CA ASP A 177 9.17 -9.36 61.47
C ASP A 177 8.91 -7.85 61.33
N GLY A 178 9.41 -7.21 60.27
CA GLY A 178 9.29 -5.78 59.98
C GLY A 178 10.22 -4.87 60.79
N SER A 179 11.08 -5.43 61.63
CA SER A 179 11.88 -4.66 62.60
C SER A 179 13.04 -3.89 61.97
N PHE A 180 13.62 -4.39 60.88
CA PHE A 180 14.79 -3.78 60.24
C PHE A 180 14.62 -3.68 58.72
N THR A 181 15.13 -2.59 58.15
CA THR A 181 15.13 -2.35 56.71
C THR A 181 16.47 -1.82 56.24
N ALA A 182 16.81 -2.08 54.99
CA ALA A 182 17.90 -1.44 54.27
C ALA A 182 17.47 -1.13 52.84
N THR A 183 18.04 -0.06 52.28
CA THR A 183 17.61 0.48 50.98
C THR A 183 18.77 0.67 50.01
N CYS A 184 18.51 0.48 48.72
CA CYS A 184 19.42 0.78 47.62
C CYS A 184 18.69 1.62 46.57
N GLU A 185 19.30 2.73 46.14
CA GLU A 185 18.79 3.51 44.99
C GLU A 185 19.22 2.85 43.68
N VAL A 186 18.28 2.61 42.78
CA VAL A 186 18.51 2.10 41.44
C VAL A 186 18.24 3.24 40.47
N THR A 187 19.24 3.64 39.71
CA THR A 187 19.09 4.58 38.58
C THR A 187 19.16 3.78 37.29
N VAL A 188 18.17 3.94 36.43
CA VAL A 188 18.13 3.32 35.11
C VAL A 188 18.36 4.41 34.06
N ASP A 189 19.46 4.29 33.33
CA ASP A 189 19.81 5.22 32.26
C ASP A 189 19.07 4.87 30.95
N PRO A 190 18.62 5.87 30.17
CA PRO A 190 18.05 5.64 28.85
C PRO A 190 19.10 5.08 27.89
N VAL A 191 18.64 4.29 26.92
CA VAL A 191 19.45 3.88 25.78
C VAL A 191 19.31 4.96 24.71
N LEU A 192 20.40 5.69 24.46
CA LEU A 192 20.44 6.77 23.49
C LEU A 192 20.50 6.23 22.06
N VAL A 193 19.98 7.02 21.12
CA VAL A 193 20.13 6.78 19.69
C VAL A 193 21.61 6.88 19.31
N SER A 194 22.05 6.05 18.36
CA SER A 194 23.42 6.03 17.83
C SER A 194 23.48 6.26 16.32
N SER A 195 22.38 6.03 15.61
CA SER A 195 22.24 6.31 14.17
C SER A 195 20.79 6.21 13.72
N ILE A 196 20.49 6.82 12.58
CA ILE A 196 19.22 6.68 11.87
C ILE A 196 19.50 6.27 10.42
N GLU A 197 18.70 5.35 9.89
CA GLU A 197 18.74 4.91 8.50
C GLU A 197 17.40 5.24 7.84
N ILE A 198 17.44 5.73 6.60
CA ILE A 198 16.25 6.02 5.79
C ILE A 198 16.11 4.97 4.68
N SER A 199 14.89 4.57 4.36
CA SER A 199 14.61 3.47 3.43
C SER A 199 15.18 3.67 2.02
N GLN A 200 15.30 4.93 1.58
CA GLN A 200 15.81 5.31 0.26
C GLN A 200 16.56 6.64 0.36
N THR A 201 17.65 6.81 -0.39
CA THR A 201 18.44 8.06 -0.42
C THR A 201 18.17 8.93 -1.64
N ASP A 202 17.60 8.34 -2.70
CA ASP A 202 17.23 9.03 -3.94
C ASP A 202 15.93 8.45 -4.48
N LEU A 203 15.02 9.32 -4.90
CA LEU A 203 13.70 8.98 -5.43
C LEU A 203 13.35 9.90 -6.60
N MET A 204 12.87 9.30 -7.69
CA MET A 204 12.24 10.01 -8.77
C MET A 204 10.77 9.63 -8.82
N ILE A 205 9.89 10.63 -8.74
CA ILE A 205 8.42 10.46 -8.74
C ILE A 205 7.81 11.46 -9.71
N PHE A 206 6.62 11.16 -10.23
CA PHE A 206 5.90 12.11 -11.07
C PHE A 206 5.05 13.08 -10.26
N ILE A 207 4.76 14.27 -10.80
CA ILE A 207 3.85 15.22 -10.16
C ILE A 207 2.51 14.55 -9.82
N ASP A 208 1.92 14.94 -8.69
CA ASP A 208 0.69 14.38 -8.09
C ASP A 208 0.79 12.94 -7.57
N GLU A 209 1.90 12.22 -7.79
CA GLU A 209 2.14 10.92 -7.17
C GLU A 209 2.46 11.04 -5.67
N SER A 210 2.33 9.92 -4.97
CA SER A 210 2.70 9.79 -3.56
C SER A 210 3.44 8.48 -3.33
N THR A 211 4.37 8.50 -2.40
CA THR A 211 5.18 7.34 -2.00
C THR A 211 5.44 7.40 -0.49
N GLU A 212 6.00 6.34 0.09
CA GLU A 212 6.31 6.27 1.51
C GLU A 212 7.81 6.14 1.73
N LEU A 213 8.32 6.89 2.70
CA LEU A 213 9.65 6.71 3.27
C LEU A 213 9.50 6.18 4.69
N SER A 214 10.43 5.33 5.11
CA SER A 214 10.50 4.85 6.49
C SER A 214 11.90 5.07 7.04
N ALA A 215 12.00 5.16 8.36
CA ALA A 215 13.26 5.31 9.06
C ALA A 215 13.41 4.25 10.15
N ILE A 216 14.64 3.77 10.33
CA ILE A 216 15.02 2.83 11.39
C ILE A 216 16.00 3.53 12.33
N VAL A 217 15.65 3.56 13.61
CA VAL A 217 16.45 4.16 14.68
C VAL A 217 17.25 3.06 15.37
N TYR A 218 18.57 3.26 15.49
CA TYR A 218 19.47 2.33 16.16
C TYR A 218 20.03 2.93 17.47
N PRO A 219 20.30 2.09 18.48
CA PRO A 219 20.04 0.65 18.50
C PRO A 219 18.53 0.34 18.62
N ASP A 220 18.12 -0.89 18.30
CA ASP A 220 16.70 -1.29 18.34
C ASP A 220 16.11 -1.28 19.77
N ASN A 221 16.90 -1.12 20.81
CA ASN A 221 16.41 -0.91 22.17
C ASN A 221 16.55 0.55 22.65
N ALA A 222 16.78 1.50 21.74
CA ALA A 222 16.74 2.93 22.07
C ALA A 222 15.43 3.27 22.78
N THR A 223 15.54 4.09 23.82
CA THR A 223 14.39 4.46 24.67
C THR A 223 13.40 5.34 23.91
N ASP A 224 13.90 6.28 23.12
CA ASP A 224 13.10 7.11 22.23
C ASP A 224 13.45 6.78 20.78
N LYS A 225 12.46 6.29 20.02
CA LYS A 225 12.58 5.97 18.59
C LYS A 225 11.76 6.90 17.72
N SER A 226 11.18 7.95 18.30
CA SER A 226 10.42 8.93 17.51
C SER A 226 11.36 9.69 16.58
N VAL A 227 10.83 10.07 15.42
CA VAL A 227 11.55 10.77 14.37
C VAL A 227 10.75 11.97 13.91
N LEU A 228 11.46 12.97 13.39
CA LEU A 228 10.91 14.18 12.82
C LEU A 228 11.24 14.22 11.33
N TRP A 229 10.21 14.40 10.50
CA TRP A 229 10.33 14.54 9.06
C TRP A 229 10.25 16.01 8.65
N GLU A 230 11.08 16.40 7.69
CA GLU A 230 11.10 17.76 7.16
C GLU A 230 11.36 17.70 5.64
N SER A 231 10.70 18.58 4.89
CA SER A 231 11.01 18.82 3.48
C SER A 231 11.75 20.14 3.32
N SER A 232 12.78 20.17 2.47
CA SER A 232 13.50 21.39 2.12
C SER A 232 12.68 22.36 1.27
N ASP A 233 11.70 21.86 0.49
CA ASP A 233 10.74 22.69 -0.25
C ASP A 233 9.37 22.01 -0.34
N ILE A 234 8.45 22.48 0.50
CA ILE A 234 7.07 21.98 0.55
C ILE A 234 6.26 22.24 -0.72
N ASN A 235 6.68 23.17 -1.59
CA ASN A 235 5.99 23.41 -2.86
C ASN A 235 6.37 22.37 -3.93
N ILE A 236 7.49 21.67 -3.74
CA ILE A 236 7.97 20.60 -4.62
C ILE A 236 7.52 19.25 -4.07
N ALA A 237 7.81 18.95 -2.81
CA ALA A 237 7.41 17.71 -2.15
C ALA A 237 7.07 17.95 -0.68
N THR A 238 5.93 17.43 -0.23
CA THR A 238 5.55 17.42 1.21
C THR A 238 5.80 16.05 1.81
N ILE A 239 5.98 15.99 3.12
CA ILE A 239 6.02 14.73 3.88
C ILE A 239 5.17 14.83 5.14
N THR A 240 4.48 13.73 5.51
CA THR A 240 3.74 13.62 6.78
C THR A 240 4.60 13.03 7.90
N ASP A 241 4.12 13.08 9.14
CA ASP A 241 4.81 12.48 10.30
C ASP A 241 4.95 10.95 10.19
N GLU A 242 4.08 10.30 9.40
CA GLU A 242 4.14 8.87 9.09
C GLU A 242 5.08 8.54 7.91
N GLY A 243 5.72 9.55 7.30
CA GLY A 243 6.66 9.36 6.20
C GLY A 243 6.03 9.31 4.79
N VAL A 244 4.77 9.74 4.63
CA VAL A 244 4.13 9.78 3.31
C VAL A 244 4.57 11.02 2.55
N VAL A 245 5.30 10.83 1.44
CA VAL A 245 5.75 11.88 0.52
C VAL A 245 4.71 12.10 -0.58
N LYS A 246 4.37 13.37 -0.86
CA LYS A 246 3.51 13.76 -1.99
C LYS A 246 4.21 14.80 -2.86
N ALA A 247 4.24 14.55 -4.17
CA ALA A 247 4.78 15.48 -5.17
C ALA A 247 3.76 16.58 -5.49
N LEU A 248 4.15 17.85 -5.34
CA LEU A 248 3.30 19.02 -5.59
C LEU A 248 3.83 19.92 -6.71
N GLY A 249 5.13 19.91 -6.98
CA GLY A 249 5.75 20.79 -7.98
C GLY A 249 6.96 20.12 -8.63
N ILE A 250 7.17 20.40 -9.91
CA ILE A 250 8.34 19.89 -10.66
C ILE A 250 9.60 20.54 -10.11
N GLY A 251 10.64 19.73 -9.88
CA GLY A 251 11.92 20.20 -9.37
C GLY A 251 12.58 19.20 -8.45
N GLU A 252 13.50 19.69 -7.62
CA GLU A 252 14.24 18.89 -6.67
C GLU A 252 13.95 19.36 -5.25
N ALA A 253 13.72 18.42 -4.33
CA ALA A 253 13.59 18.67 -2.90
C ALA A 253 14.38 17.62 -2.12
N GLU A 254 14.64 17.87 -0.84
CA GLU A 254 15.26 16.93 0.06
C GLU A 254 14.30 16.65 1.20
N ILE A 255 14.05 15.39 1.48
CA ILE A 255 13.35 14.94 2.67
C ILE A 255 14.38 14.51 3.69
N LYS A 256 14.36 15.17 4.84
CA LYS A 256 15.22 14.87 5.97
C LYS A 256 14.42 14.19 7.07
N VAL A 257 14.96 13.09 7.60
CA VAL A 257 14.50 12.49 8.85
C VAL A 257 15.54 12.72 9.93
N THR A 258 15.09 13.12 11.11
CA THR A 258 15.96 13.39 12.27
C THR A 258 15.46 12.62 13.48
N SER A 259 16.35 12.06 14.30
CA SER A 259 15.99 11.53 15.61
C SER A 259 15.42 12.65 16.49
N ASN A 260 14.49 12.34 17.40
CA ASN A 260 13.83 13.35 18.22
C ASN A 260 14.79 14.14 19.14
N ASP A 261 15.93 13.55 19.53
CA ASP A 261 17.00 14.25 20.24
C ASP A 261 17.81 15.23 19.36
N GLY A 262 17.65 15.16 18.03
CA GLY A 262 18.28 16.04 17.06
C GLY A 262 19.70 15.64 16.64
N ASP A 263 20.27 14.59 17.23
CA ASP A 263 21.69 14.26 17.09
C ASP A 263 22.00 13.48 15.79
N PHE A 264 21.02 12.80 15.20
CA PHE A 264 21.20 11.98 14.01
C PHE A 264 20.16 12.31 12.94
N SER A 265 20.61 12.39 11.68
CA SER A 265 19.71 12.60 10.54
C SER A 265 20.13 11.82 9.30
N ALA A 266 19.16 11.47 8.48
CA ALA A 266 19.35 10.92 7.14
C ALA A 266 18.51 11.71 6.12
N ILE A 267 18.93 11.69 4.86
CA ILE A 267 18.33 12.50 3.79
C ILE A 267 17.99 11.60 2.60
N CYS A 268 16.81 11.82 2.02
CA CYS A 268 16.39 11.32 0.72
C CYS A 268 16.25 12.51 -0.25
N LYS A 269 16.89 12.43 -1.42
CA LYS A 269 16.71 13.40 -2.50
C LYS A 269 15.52 13.02 -3.35
N ILE A 270 14.61 13.96 -3.55
CA ILE A 270 13.40 13.79 -4.36
C ILE A 270 13.56 14.59 -5.65
N GLU A 271 13.44 13.92 -6.79
CA GLU A 271 13.33 14.53 -8.12
C GLU A 271 11.88 14.36 -8.62
N VAL A 272 11.12 15.44 -8.70
CA VAL A 272 9.75 15.43 -9.23
C VAL A 272 9.77 15.78 -10.71
N LYS A 273 9.26 14.86 -11.54
CA LYS A 273 9.19 15.04 -13.00
C LYS A 273 7.76 15.24 -13.52
N PRO A 274 7.58 15.96 -14.64
CA PRO A 274 6.30 15.98 -15.33
C PRO A 274 6.00 14.63 -15.97
N ILE A 275 4.72 14.34 -16.15
CA ILE A 275 4.24 13.25 -16.99
C ILE A 275 4.13 13.81 -18.41
N LEU A 276 4.99 13.33 -19.31
CA LEU A 276 5.05 13.84 -20.68
C LEU A 276 3.84 13.40 -21.51
N VAL A 277 3.40 14.28 -22.42
CA VAL A 277 2.45 13.92 -23.46
C VAL A 277 3.10 12.91 -24.41
N SER A 278 2.40 11.82 -24.69
CA SER A 278 2.83 10.78 -25.63
C SER A 278 2.06 10.80 -26.95
N GLY A 279 0.90 11.46 -27.00
CA GLY A 279 0.11 11.59 -28.22
C GLY A 279 -1.02 12.61 -28.10
N ILE A 280 -1.42 13.15 -29.25
CA ILE A 280 -2.61 13.99 -29.41
C ILE A 280 -3.47 13.32 -30.48
N VAL A 281 -4.76 13.16 -30.23
CA VAL A 281 -5.71 12.63 -31.21
C VAL A 281 -6.74 13.69 -31.52
N VAL A 282 -6.76 14.17 -32.77
CA VAL A 282 -7.76 15.12 -33.26
C VAL A 282 -8.85 14.34 -34.01
N THR A 283 -10.11 14.58 -33.66
CA THR A 283 -11.27 13.92 -34.30
C THR A 283 -12.20 14.94 -34.94
N SER A 284 -12.69 14.61 -36.15
CA SER A 284 -13.68 15.39 -36.89
C SER A 284 -14.44 14.47 -37.85
N THR A 285 -15.65 14.86 -38.23
CA THR A 285 -16.52 14.12 -39.16
C THR A 285 -16.38 14.56 -40.62
N THR A 286 -15.73 15.70 -40.90
CA THR A 286 -15.50 16.20 -42.26
C THR A 286 -14.25 17.06 -42.33
N GLN A 287 -13.55 17.00 -43.46
CA GLN A 287 -12.40 17.85 -43.79
C GLN A 287 -12.79 18.99 -44.76
N ARG A 288 -14.06 19.06 -45.19
CA ARG A 288 -14.53 19.99 -46.23
C ARG A 288 -15.59 20.94 -45.69
N PHE A 289 -15.31 22.23 -45.83
CA PHE A 289 -16.09 23.30 -45.22
C PHE A 289 -16.52 24.33 -46.26
N ASN A 290 -17.71 24.89 -46.06
CA ASN A 290 -18.14 26.09 -46.77
C ASN A 290 -17.37 27.30 -46.22
N ILE A 291 -17.27 28.35 -47.03
CA ILE A 291 -16.72 29.65 -46.59
C ILE A 291 -17.66 30.25 -45.53
N GLY A 292 -17.09 30.75 -44.43
CA GLY A 292 -17.82 31.32 -43.30
C GLY A 292 -18.41 30.28 -42.33
N GLU A 293 -18.10 28.99 -42.53
CA GLU A 293 -18.49 27.93 -41.62
C GLU A 293 -17.62 27.96 -40.35
N GLU A 294 -18.24 27.75 -39.20
CA GLU A 294 -17.54 27.55 -37.92
C GLU A 294 -17.69 26.10 -37.46
N PHE A 295 -16.59 25.52 -36.98
CA PHE A 295 -16.55 24.12 -36.55
C PHE A 295 -15.57 23.90 -35.41
N GLU A 296 -15.94 23.10 -34.41
CA GLU A 296 -15.09 22.76 -33.27
C GLU A 296 -14.29 21.48 -33.56
N LEU A 297 -12.95 21.58 -33.55
CA LEU A 297 -12.09 20.40 -33.46
C LEU A 297 -11.96 19.95 -32.02
N LYS A 298 -12.15 18.65 -31.80
CA LYS A 298 -11.90 18.02 -30.50
C LYS A 298 -10.58 17.27 -30.52
N ALA A 299 -9.68 17.66 -29.63
CA ALA A 299 -8.42 16.99 -29.37
C ALA A 299 -8.47 16.26 -28.02
N VAL A 300 -7.90 15.06 -27.97
CA VAL A 300 -7.67 14.29 -26.74
C VAL A 300 -6.17 14.08 -26.57
N VAL A 301 -5.66 14.43 -25.39
CA VAL A 301 -4.24 14.29 -25.02
C VAL A 301 -4.02 13.00 -24.26
N TYR A 302 -2.97 12.26 -24.62
CA TYR A 302 -2.56 11.03 -23.97
C TYR A 302 -1.15 11.17 -23.36
N PRO A 303 -0.92 10.61 -22.15
CA PRO A 303 -1.95 10.06 -21.26
C PRO A 303 -2.85 11.16 -20.65
N GLU A 304 -4.01 10.77 -20.13
CA GLU A 304 -5.01 11.70 -19.55
C GLU A 304 -4.46 12.48 -18.34
N ASN A 305 -3.49 11.90 -17.63
CA ASN A 305 -2.79 12.53 -16.50
C ASN A 305 -1.46 13.22 -16.90
N ALA A 306 -1.19 13.44 -18.19
CA ALA A 306 -0.03 14.21 -18.61
C ALA A 306 -0.05 15.61 -17.96
N THR A 307 1.13 16.19 -17.75
CA THR A 307 1.27 17.51 -17.11
C THR A 307 0.92 18.64 -18.09
N TYR A 308 1.35 18.53 -19.34
CA TYR A 308 1.24 19.58 -20.37
C TYR A 308 0.06 19.36 -21.33
N ARG A 309 -1.17 19.28 -20.79
CA ARG A 309 -2.36 18.88 -21.58
C ARG A 309 -3.05 19.99 -22.36
N ASN A 310 -2.66 21.24 -22.12
CA ASN A 310 -3.22 22.33 -22.91
C ASN A 310 -2.76 22.17 -24.36
N ILE A 311 -3.66 22.49 -25.28
CA ILE A 311 -3.38 22.43 -26.72
C ILE A 311 -3.22 23.84 -27.24
N ASP A 312 -2.06 24.10 -27.81
CA ASP A 312 -1.78 25.28 -28.60
C ASP A 312 -2.17 25.01 -30.05
N TRP A 313 -3.24 25.68 -30.48
CA TRP A 313 -3.76 25.56 -31.83
C TRP A 313 -3.11 26.56 -32.78
N SER A 314 -2.83 26.14 -34.00
CA SER A 314 -2.37 27.05 -35.06
C SER A 314 -2.87 26.62 -36.44
N SER A 315 -2.86 27.54 -37.39
CA SER A 315 -3.13 27.27 -38.81
C SER A 315 -1.94 27.72 -39.65
N ASP A 316 -1.56 26.91 -40.64
CA ASP A 316 -0.54 27.27 -41.63
C ASP A 316 -1.00 28.38 -42.59
N ASN A 317 -2.31 28.61 -42.72
CA ASN A 317 -2.91 29.53 -43.68
C ASN A 317 -4.14 30.25 -43.09
N ILE A 318 -3.85 31.27 -42.28
CA ILE A 318 -4.85 32.08 -41.56
C ILE A 318 -5.80 32.90 -42.46
N ASP A 319 -5.43 33.06 -43.73
CA ASP A 319 -6.26 33.73 -44.74
C ASP A 319 -7.37 32.79 -45.25
N VAL A 320 -7.13 31.48 -45.24
CA VAL A 320 -8.13 30.44 -45.57
C VAL A 320 -8.95 30.08 -44.34
N ALA A 321 -8.31 29.80 -43.20
CA ALA A 321 -9.00 29.43 -41.98
C ALA A 321 -8.21 29.83 -40.73
N THR A 322 -8.90 30.35 -39.71
CA THR A 322 -8.32 30.56 -38.38
C THR A 322 -8.81 29.53 -37.40
N ILE A 323 -8.05 29.29 -36.34
CA ILE A 323 -8.47 28.50 -35.20
C ILE A 323 -8.27 29.29 -33.91
N SER A 324 -9.22 29.17 -32.98
CA SER A 324 -9.13 29.76 -31.63
C SER A 324 -8.54 28.78 -30.62
N ASP A 325 -8.18 29.28 -29.43
CA ASP A 325 -7.68 28.46 -28.32
C ASP A 325 -8.70 27.39 -27.85
N ALA A 326 -9.99 27.63 -28.12
CA ALA A 326 -11.07 26.66 -27.84
C ALA A 326 -11.21 25.57 -28.93
N GLY A 327 -10.33 25.54 -29.93
CA GLY A 327 -10.40 24.58 -31.04
C GLY A 327 -11.46 24.92 -32.10
N ILE A 328 -12.06 26.12 -32.07
CA ILE A 328 -13.06 26.54 -33.06
C ILE A 328 -12.36 27.09 -34.29
N ILE A 329 -12.55 26.41 -35.42
CA ILE A 329 -12.16 26.83 -36.77
C ILE A 329 -13.20 27.83 -37.29
N THR A 330 -12.74 28.91 -37.91
CA THR A 330 -13.55 29.82 -38.74
C THR A 330 -12.94 29.88 -40.13
N THR A 331 -13.69 29.45 -41.15
CA THR A 331 -13.24 29.49 -42.55
C THR A 331 -13.52 30.86 -43.17
N LYS A 332 -12.57 31.41 -43.91
CA LYS A 332 -12.60 32.80 -44.40
C LYS A 332 -12.56 32.91 -45.92
N ALA A 333 -11.75 32.08 -46.56
CA ALA A 333 -11.55 32.13 -47.99
C ALA A 333 -11.38 30.72 -48.56
N GLN A 334 -11.65 30.61 -49.85
CA GLN A 334 -11.42 29.38 -50.59
C GLN A 334 -9.93 28.99 -50.59
N GLY A 335 -9.65 27.71 -50.37
CA GLY A 335 -8.29 27.17 -50.37
C GLY A 335 -8.17 25.96 -49.47
N SER A 336 -6.96 25.69 -49.01
CA SER A 336 -6.71 24.68 -48.00
C SER A 336 -5.84 25.24 -46.88
N ALA A 337 -5.98 24.62 -45.71
CA ALA A 337 -5.19 24.93 -44.53
C ALA A 337 -4.93 23.64 -43.74
N THR A 338 -3.79 23.57 -43.08
CA THR A 338 -3.44 22.56 -42.08
C THR A 338 -3.55 23.19 -40.71
N ILE A 339 -4.41 22.61 -39.88
CA ILE A 339 -4.59 22.98 -38.48
C ILE A 339 -3.69 22.10 -37.63
N SER A 340 -2.86 22.69 -36.78
CA SER A 340 -1.96 21.98 -35.87
C SER A 340 -2.47 22.07 -34.44
N ALA A 341 -2.55 20.93 -33.76
CA ALA A 341 -2.68 20.81 -32.31
C ALA A 341 -1.31 20.49 -31.72
N ILE A 342 -0.78 21.35 -30.85
CA ILE A 342 0.55 21.18 -30.25
C ILE A 342 0.39 21.11 -28.73
N SER A 343 1.10 20.20 -28.06
CA SER A 343 1.13 20.19 -26.59
C SER A 343 1.78 21.45 -26.05
N ASP A 344 1.41 21.88 -24.84
CA ASP A 344 1.91 23.11 -24.18
C ASP A 344 3.45 23.12 -24.02
N ASP A 345 4.09 21.95 -23.95
CA ASP A 345 5.56 21.84 -23.94
C ASP A 345 6.20 21.88 -25.35
N GLY A 346 5.40 21.94 -26.40
CA GLY A 346 5.81 21.98 -27.81
C GLY A 346 6.35 20.65 -28.36
N LEU A 347 6.33 19.56 -27.58
CA LEU A 347 7.02 18.32 -27.93
C LEU A 347 6.18 17.38 -28.80
N VAL A 348 4.86 17.43 -28.69
CA VAL A 348 3.94 16.58 -29.46
C VAL A 348 3.05 17.45 -30.32
N LYS A 349 2.89 17.06 -31.58
CA LYS A 349 2.10 17.77 -32.58
C LYS A 349 1.25 16.78 -33.37
N GLU A 350 0.00 17.14 -33.61
CA GLU A 350 -0.92 16.45 -34.52
C GLU A 350 -1.45 17.46 -35.55
N GLU A 351 -1.64 17.01 -36.79
CA GLU A 351 -2.07 17.85 -37.91
C GLU A 351 -3.42 17.41 -38.48
N TYR A 352 -4.24 18.40 -38.82
CA TYR A 352 -5.56 18.19 -39.40
C TYR A 352 -5.74 19.06 -40.64
N TYR A 353 -5.78 18.41 -41.81
CA TYR A 353 -5.95 19.09 -43.09
C TYR A 353 -7.42 19.40 -43.37
N ILE A 354 -7.69 20.63 -43.83
CA ILE A 354 -9.02 21.08 -44.24
C ILE A 354 -9.00 21.72 -45.63
N GLU A 355 -10.12 21.59 -46.33
CA GLU A 355 -10.42 22.27 -47.59
C GLU A 355 -11.63 23.18 -47.42
N VAL A 356 -11.46 24.43 -47.82
CA VAL A 356 -12.51 25.43 -47.83
C VAL A 356 -12.90 25.71 -49.27
N GLY A 357 -14.17 25.53 -49.56
CA GLY A 357 -14.70 25.74 -50.90
C GLY A 357 -16.20 25.85 -50.87
N TYR A 358 -16.82 25.29 -51.91
CA TYR A 358 -18.25 25.31 -52.09
C TYR A 358 -18.78 23.89 -51.97
N LYS A 359 -19.70 23.68 -51.04
CA LYS A 359 -20.23 22.39 -50.63
C LYS A 359 -21.75 22.40 -50.69
N MET A 360 -22.30 21.45 -51.42
CA MET A 360 -23.72 21.14 -51.49
C MET A 360 -23.98 19.76 -50.91
N ILE A 361 -25.04 19.65 -50.11
CA ILE A 361 -25.62 18.36 -49.72
C ILE A 361 -26.86 18.08 -50.56
N VAL A 362 -26.84 16.95 -51.26
CA VAL A 362 -27.99 16.40 -51.99
C VAL A 362 -28.64 15.34 -51.13
N THR A 363 -29.91 15.52 -50.78
CA THR A 363 -30.71 14.55 -50.02
C THR A 363 -31.71 13.92 -50.95
N VAL A 364 -31.63 12.59 -51.13
CA VAL A 364 -32.54 11.84 -51.99
C VAL A 364 -33.66 11.22 -51.16
N VAL A 365 -34.91 11.46 -51.54
CA VAL A 365 -36.10 10.99 -50.82
C VAL A 365 -37.12 10.37 -51.77
N ASN A 366 -37.95 9.44 -51.29
CA ASN A 366 -39.13 8.99 -52.02
C ASN A 366 -40.28 10.01 -51.93
N ILE A 367 -41.42 9.69 -52.56
CA ILE A 367 -42.61 10.56 -52.55
C ILE A 367 -43.21 10.77 -51.14
N ASP A 368 -42.94 9.85 -50.22
CA ASP A 368 -43.38 9.92 -48.82
C ASP A 368 -42.38 10.70 -47.94
N GLY A 369 -41.27 11.17 -48.52
CA GLY A 369 -40.23 11.96 -47.85
C GLY A 369 -39.18 11.12 -47.12
N GLU A 370 -39.18 9.80 -47.27
CA GLU A 370 -38.19 8.90 -46.66
C GLU A 370 -36.87 8.91 -47.44
N THR A 371 -35.74 8.96 -46.75
CA THR A 371 -34.41 9.02 -47.36
C THR A 371 -34.02 7.72 -48.06
N ILE A 372 -33.48 7.83 -49.27
CA ILE A 372 -33.04 6.68 -50.07
C ILE A 372 -31.52 6.62 -50.12
N GLY A 373 -30.95 5.62 -49.44
CA GLY A 373 -29.50 5.42 -49.33
C GLY A 373 -28.86 4.70 -50.51
N ASP A 374 -29.62 3.86 -51.23
CA ASP A 374 -29.13 3.06 -52.36
C ASP A 374 -29.23 3.85 -53.69
N CYS A 375 -28.68 5.06 -53.67
CA CYS A 375 -28.60 5.92 -54.85
C CYS A 375 -27.14 6.22 -55.18
N ASN A 376 -26.88 6.41 -56.47
CA ASN A 376 -25.70 7.07 -56.97
C ASN A 376 -26.09 8.51 -57.32
N VAL A 377 -25.32 9.47 -56.82
CA VAL A 377 -25.45 10.88 -57.18
C VAL A 377 -24.19 11.31 -57.90
N VAL A 378 -24.32 12.10 -58.94
CA VAL A 378 -23.19 12.73 -59.65
C VAL A 378 -23.55 14.18 -59.93
N ALA A 379 -22.64 15.10 -59.63
CA ALA A 379 -22.73 16.47 -60.12
C ALA A 379 -21.78 16.67 -61.31
N TRP A 380 -22.29 17.29 -62.36
CA TRP A 380 -21.56 17.49 -63.60
C TRP A 380 -21.68 18.93 -64.08
N ASP A 381 -20.58 19.48 -64.63
CA ASP A 381 -20.45 20.85 -65.16
C ASP A 381 -19.77 20.80 -66.54
N THR A 382 -20.19 21.67 -67.46
CA THR A 382 -19.70 21.81 -68.85
C THR A 382 -18.29 22.39 -68.97
N ASP A 383 -17.82 23.15 -67.98
CA ASP A 383 -16.57 23.92 -68.09
C ASP A 383 -15.32 23.13 -67.69
N VAL A 384 -14.98 22.10 -68.48
CA VAL A 384 -13.77 21.22 -68.42
C VAL A 384 -13.93 20.01 -67.49
N GLU A 385 -14.06 18.79 -68.03
CA GLU A 385 -13.76 17.46 -67.45
C GLU A 385 -13.90 17.28 -65.91
N VAL A 386 -14.87 17.93 -65.25
CA VAL A 386 -15.07 17.77 -63.81
C VAL A 386 -16.34 16.96 -63.58
N ASN A 387 -16.16 15.65 -63.46
CA ASN A 387 -17.11 14.79 -62.78
C ASN A 387 -16.92 14.98 -61.28
N ILE A 388 -17.82 15.73 -60.63
CA ILE A 388 -17.81 15.84 -59.17
C ILE A 388 -18.47 14.59 -58.62
N SER A 389 -17.64 13.60 -58.31
CA SER A 389 -18.05 12.38 -57.61
C SER A 389 -18.58 12.75 -56.23
N THR A 390 -19.71 12.15 -55.85
CA THR A 390 -20.27 12.36 -54.51
C THR A 390 -19.73 11.36 -53.52
N SER A 391 -19.49 11.82 -52.29
CA SER A 391 -19.25 10.91 -51.17
C SER A 391 -20.58 10.62 -50.47
N PRO A 392 -21.01 9.36 -50.37
CA PRO A 392 -22.22 9.02 -49.64
C PRO A 392 -22.03 9.33 -48.15
N ILE A 393 -22.99 10.04 -47.59
CA ILE A 393 -23.19 10.22 -46.15
C ILE A 393 -24.25 9.19 -45.71
N THR A 394 -24.35 8.95 -44.41
CA THR A 394 -25.43 8.15 -43.84
C THR A 394 -26.82 8.71 -44.17
N GLY A 395 -27.74 7.84 -44.57
CA GLY A 395 -29.17 8.18 -44.73
C GLY A 395 -29.54 8.95 -46.00
N GLY A 396 -29.03 8.52 -47.17
CA GLY A 396 -29.46 9.08 -48.47
C GLY A 396 -29.03 10.52 -48.74
N ARG A 397 -27.97 10.96 -48.05
CA ARG A 397 -27.36 12.28 -48.23
C ARG A 397 -26.02 12.12 -48.93
N PHE A 398 -25.71 13.02 -49.84
CA PHE A 398 -24.53 12.96 -50.69
C PHE A 398 -23.83 14.32 -50.68
N GLU A 399 -22.53 14.33 -50.38
CA GLU A 399 -21.72 15.55 -50.43
C GLU A 399 -21.16 15.78 -51.82
N ILE A 400 -21.34 16.99 -52.33
CA ILE A 400 -20.72 17.51 -53.55
C ILE A 400 -19.85 18.69 -53.13
N PHE A 401 -18.56 18.64 -53.46
CA PHE A 401 -17.60 19.68 -53.12
C PHE A 401 -16.85 20.17 -54.35
N SER A 402 -16.64 21.49 -54.44
CA SER A 402 -15.78 22.09 -55.45
C SER A 402 -14.95 23.22 -54.87
N ASN A 403 -13.76 23.38 -55.43
CA ASN A 403 -12.90 24.52 -55.20
C ASN A 403 -13.23 25.71 -56.11
N LYS A 404 -14.38 25.72 -56.80
CA LYS A 404 -14.86 26.87 -57.58
C LYS A 404 -16.36 26.96 -57.43
N GLU A 405 -16.89 28.18 -57.47
CA GLU A 405 -18.33 28.35 -57.58
C GLU A 405 -18.74 27.85 -58.96
N ARG A 406 -19.74 26.96 -58.98
CA ARG A 406 -20.17 26.25 -60.17
C ARG A 406 -21.68 26.13 -60.21
N ILE A 407 -22.19 26.12 -61.43
CA ILE A 407 -23.54 25.67 -61.74
C ILE A 407 -23.39 24.25 -62.29
N VAL A 408 -24.03 23.28 -61.64
CA VAL A 408 -23.92 21.86 -61.95
C VAL A 408 -25.29 21.27 -62.29
N ASN A 409 -25.28 20.23 -63.11
CA ASN A 409 -26.41 19.33 -63.25
C ASN A 409 -26.24 18.17 -62.26
N ILE A 410 -27.28 17.85 -61.51
CA ILE A 410 -27.30 16.72 -60.57
C ILE A 410 -28.00 15.55 -61.24
N LEU A 411 -27.29 14.45 -61.38
CA LEU A 411 -27.81 13.17 -61.83
C LEU A 411 -27.99 12.29 -60.59
N VAL A 412 -29.18 11.71 -60.43
CA VAL A 412 -29.46 10.71 -59.39
C VAL A 412 -29.93 9.45 -60.07
N ALA A 413 -29.29 8.32 -59.76
CA ALA A 413 -29.71 7.00 -60.19
C ALA A 413 -29.83 6.05 -59.01
N SER A 414 -30.59 5.00 -59.19
CA SER A 414 -30.78 3.95 -58.21
C SER A 414 -31.33 2.70 -58.88
N ALA A 415 -30.96 1.54 -58.34
CA ALA A 415 -31.55 0.29 -58.78
C ALA A 415 -33.07 0.29 -58.60
N SER A 416 -33.66 0.86 -57.54
CA SER A 416 -35.13 0.73 -57.31
C SER A 416 -35.97 1.91 -57.77
N TYR A 417 -35.37 2.94 -58.37
CA TYR A 417 -36.03 4.22 -58.64
C TYR A 417 -35.67 4.75 -60.02
N ASN A 418 -36.56 5.57 -60.59
CA ASN A 418 -36.27 6.30 -61.82
C ASN A 418 -35.10 7.27 -61.62
N GLY A 419 -34.27 7.38 -62.65
CA GLY A 419 -33.23 8.39 -62.70
C GLY A 419 -33.82 9.79 -62.72
N VAL A 420 -33.23 10.70 -61.95
CA VAL A 420 -33.65 12.11 -61.85
C VAL A 420 -32.49 13.00 -62.29
N ILE A 421 -32.82 14.05 -63.04
CA ILE A 421 -31.88 15.08 -63.46
C ILE A 421 -32.38 16.42 -62.92
N ILE A 422 -31.51 17.15 -62.24
CA ILE A 422 -31.77 18.54 -61.86
C ILE A 422 -30.76 19.40 -62.59
N TYR A 423 -31.25 20.29 -63.43
CA TYR A 423 -30.40 21.18 -64.21
C TYR A 423 -30.03 22.45 -63.44
N ASP A 424 -28.96 23.10 -63.87
CA ASP A 424 -28.59 24.47 -63.51
C ASP A 424 -28.60 24.76 -62.00
N THR A 425 -28.00 23.86 -61.22
CA THR A 425 -27.97 23.95 -59.75
C THR A 425 -26.70 24.60 -59.24
N SER A 426 -26.83 25.66 -58.44
CA SER A 426 -25.68 26.21 -57.72
C SER A 426 -25.17 25.23 -56.66
N ILE A 427 -23.86 25.01 -56.64
CA ILE A 427 -23.17 24.20 -55.63
C ILE A 427 -23.21 24.81 -54.21
N ASN A 428 -23.73 26.03 -54.06
CA ASN A 428 -23.91 26.69 -52.77
C ASN A 428 -25.26 26.38 -52.10
N GLU A 429 -26.12 25.63 -52.79
CA GLU A 429 -27.48 25.37 -52.33
C GLU A 429 -27.73 23.88 -52.14
N ASN A 430 -27.98 23.46 -50.89
CA ASN A 430 -28.45 22.09 -50.62
C ASN A 430 -29.71 21.78 -51.44
N LYS A 431 -29.80 20.55 -51.96
CA LYS A 431 -30.95 20.10 -52.75
C LYS A 431 -31.63 18.89 -52.16
N LEU A 432 -32.96 18.90 -52.23
CA LEU A 432 -33.82 17.76 -51.96
C LEU A 432 -34.31 17.18 -53.28
N VAL A 433 -34.02 15.91 -53.54
CA VAL A 433 -34.35 15.22 -54.79
C VAL A 433 -35.39 14.16 -54.52
N ASN A 434 -36.58 14.32 -55.10
CA ASN A 434 -37.65 13.33 -54.99
C ASN A 434 -37.51 12.30 -56.11
N VAL A 435 -37.22 11.06 -55.74
CA VAL A 435 -37.22 9.92 -56.65
C VAL A 435 -38.56 9.19 -56.57
N LYS A 436 -39.03 8.67 -57.70
CA LYS A 436 -40.29 7.93 -57.79
C LYS A 436 -40.01 6.45 -57.96
N LEU A 437 -40.65 5.64 -57.10
CA LEU A 437 -40.66 4.20 -57.27
C LEU A 437 -41.33 3.87 -58.60
N THR A 438 -40.87 2.82 -59.27
CA THR A 438 -41.53 2.34 -60.47
C THR A 438 -41.76 0.84 -60.40
N ASP A 439 -42.76 0.38 -61.16
CA ASP A 439 -43.19 -1.01 -61.12
C ASP A 439 -42.20 -1.98 -61.80
N ASN A 440 -41.16 -1.49 -62.50
CA ASN A 440 -40.07 -2.30 -63.09
C ASN A 440 -38.96 -1.46 -63.78
N THR A 441 -38.69 -0.22 -63.34
CA THR A 441 -37.67 0.65 -63.96
C THR A 441 -36.56 0.95 -62.96
N HIS A 442 -35.35 0.69 -63.41
CA HIS A 442 -34.11 0.88 -62.69
C HIS A 442 -33.32 1.99 -63.37
N SER A 443 -32.40 2.61 -62.65
CA SER A 443 -31.51 3.61 -63.22
C SER A 443 -30.08 3.39 -62.76
N SER A 444 -29.14 3.75 -63.64
CA SER A 444 -27.71 3.73 -63.37
C SER A 444 -27.07 4.98 -63.96
N ILE A 445 -26.11 5.56 -63.24
CA ILE A 445 -25.21 6.58 -63.80
C ILE A 445 -23.94 5.84 -64.20
N ILE A 446 -23.51 6.06 -65.44
CA ILE A 446 -22.31 5.43 -65.97
C ILE A 446 -21.37 6.53 -66.46
N SER A 447 -20.13 6.52 -65.95
CA SER A 447 -19.02 7.30 -66.47
C SER A 447 -18.23 6.41 -67.43
N THR A 448 -17.99 6.83 -68.67
CA THR A 448 -17.31 6.03 -69.72
C THR A 448 -15.83 5.74 -69.42
N SER A 449 -15.29 6.27 -68.32
CA SER A 449 -14.01 5.83 -67.74
C SER A 449 -14.08 4.42 -67.12
N GLU A 450 -15.28 3.93 -66.84
CA GLU A 450 -15.54 2.57 -66.36
C GLU A 450 -16.34 1.79 -67.41
N ILE A 451 -16.18 0.47 -67.38
CA ILE A 451 -16.81 -0.42 -68.35
C ILE A 451 -18.33 -0.36 -68.16
N CYS A 452 -19.06 0.12 -69.16
CA CYS A 452 -20.52 0.29 -69.17
C CYS A 452 -21.30 -1.04 -69.18
N TYR A 453 -21.19 -1.82 -68.11
CA TYR A 453 -22.04 -2.99 -67.86
C TYR A 453 -23.38 -2.54 -67.28
N ILE A 454 -24.48 -3.09 -67.80
CA ILE A 454 -25.79 -2.92 -67.19
C ILE A 454 -26.07 -4.13 -66.31
N PRO A 455 -26.42 -3.95 -65.02
CA PRO A 455 -26.81 -5.06 -64.17
C PRO A 455 -27.93 -5.89 -64.82
N GLY A 456 -27.62 -7.15 -65.12
CA GLY A 456 -28.56 -8.09 -65.76
C GLY A 456 -28.36 -8.29 -67.27
N LEU A 457 -27.42 -7.59 -67.92
CA LEU A 457 -26.95 -7.90 -69.28
C LEU A 457 -25.49 -8.34 -69.26
N THR A 458 -25.13 -9.25 -70.15
CA THR A 458 -23.75 -9.80 -70.22
C THR A 458 -22.80 -9.02 -71.14
N GLY A 459 -23.33 -8.10 -71.95
CA GLY A 459 -22.55 -7.22 -72.82
C GLY A 459 -22.38 -5.80 -72.26
N ARG A 460 -21.93 -4.88 -73.12
CA ARG A 460 -21.58 -3.50 -72.75
C ARG A 460 -22.26 -2.52 -73.68
N LEU A 461 -22.63 -1.36 -73.16
CA LEU A 461 -23.08 -0.22 -73.98
C LEU A 461 -21.97 0.82 -74.13
N ASN A 462 -21.95 1.53 -75.24
CA ASN A 462 -21.10 2.70 -75.40
C ASN A 462 -21.90 3.82 -76.07
N PRO A 463 -22.73 4.53 -75.28
CA PRO A 463 -23.40 5.73 -75.75
C PRO A 463 -22.37 6.82 -76.05
N VAL A 464 -22.57 7.52 -77.17
CA VAL A 464 -21.70 8.60 -77.62
C VAL A 464 -22.57 9.82 -77.92
N CYS A 465 -22.18 10.98 -77.39
CA CYS A 465 -22.69 12.28 -77.81
C CYS A 465 -21.53 13.01 -78.49
N ASP A 466 -21.69 13.40 -79.76
CA ASP A 466 -20.63 14.10 -80.48
C ASP A 466 -20.67 15.62 -80.26
N ASN A 467 -19.65 16.32 -80.77
CA ASN A 467 -19.53 17.79 -80.64
C ASN A 467 -20.67 18.58 -81.32
N LEU A 468 -21.51 17.93 -82.12
CA LEU A 468 -22.69 18.53 -82.75
C LEU A 468 -23.98 18.20 -81.98
N GLY A 469 -23.88 17.52 -80.83
CA GLY A 469 -25.01 17.10 -79.99
C GLY A 469 -25.77 15.90 -80.55
N ARG A 470 -25.19 15.17 -81.51
CA ARG A 470 -25.80 13.97 -82.09
C ARG A 470 -25.45 12.76 -81.24
N THR A 471 -26.43 11.91 -81.01
CA THR A 471 -26.36 10.80 -80.06
C THR A 471 -26.46 9.45 -80.75
N TYR A 472 -25.51 8.58 -80.42
CA TYR A 472 -25.26 7.29 -81.07
C TYR A 472 -25.04 6.20 -80.01
N LEU A 473 -25.64 5.03 -80.18
CA LEU A 473 -25.39 3.89 -79.30
C LEU A 473 -24.60 2.80 -80.03
N TYR A 474 -23.42 2.48 -79.49
CA TYR A 474 -22.71 1.23 -79.76
C TYR A 474 -22.97 0.23 -78.64
N ALA A 475 -22.86 -1.05 -78.93
CA ALA A 475 -22.96 -2.12 -77.95
C ALA A 475 -22.10 -3.34 -78.34
N ASP A 476 -21.39 -3.89 -77.36
CA ASP A 476 -20.60 -5.11 -77.49
C ASP A 476 -21.36 -6.30 -76.87
N ASN A 477 -21.48 -7.41 -77.60
CA ASN A 477 -22.21 -8.63 -77.19
C ASN A 477 -23.70 -8.39 -76.83
N ILE A 478 -24.29 -7.31 -77.36
CA ILE A 478 -25.71 -6.96 -77.24
C ILE A 478 -26.21 -6.56 -78.63
N SER A 479 -27.37 -7.08 -79.03
CA SER A 479 -28.09 -6.59 -80.21
C SER A 479 -28.97 -5.39 -79.81
N ILE A 480 -29.11 -4.41 -80.72
CA ILE A 480 -29.94 -3.22 -80.50
C ILE A 480 -31.06 -3.22 -81.56
N ASN A 481 -32.32 -3.09 -81.12
CA ASN A 481 -33.52 -3.02 -81.95
C ASN A 481 -33.54 -4.12 -83.04
N ASP A 482 -33.50 -5.38 -82.62
CA ASP A 482 -33.57 -6.55 -83.50
C ASP A 482 -32.47 -6.56 -84.58
N GLU A 483 -31.20 -6.44 -84.15
CA GLU A 483 -30.00 -6.45 -84.99
C GLU A 483 -29.85 -5.25 -85.96
N THR A 484 -30.33 -4.08 -85.55
CA THR A 484 -30.07 -2.84 -86.31
C THR A 484 -28.56 -2.59 -86.44
N LEU A 485 -28.12 -2.18 -87.64
CA LEU A 485 -26.71 -1.85 -87.90
C LEU A 485 -26.25 -0.73 -86.96
N GLN A 486 -25.15 -0.96 -86.24
CA GLN A 486 -24.60 -0.01 -85.28
C GLN A 486 -23.61 0.98 -85.95
N PRO A 487 -23.49 2.24 -85.46
CA PRO A 487 -24.21 2.80 -84.32
C PRO A 487 -25.70 3.02 -84.59
N VAL A 488 -26.50 2.93 -83.54
CA VAL A 488 -27.93 3.25 -83.60
C VAL A 488 -28.15 4.68 -83.10
N ASP A 489 -28.69 5.54 -83.97
CA ASP A 489 -29.10 6.89 -83.59
C ASP A 489 -30.24 6.82 -82.56
N PHE A 490 -30.19 7.66 -81.52
CA PHE A 490 -31.25 7.75 -80.53
C PHE A 490 -31.45 9.17 -80.03
N ASN A 491 -32.63 9.50 -79.52
CA ASN A 491 -32.94 10.71 -78.77
C ASN A 491 -33.19 10.38 -77.29
N SER A 492 -33.22 11.38 -76.41
CA SER A 492 -33.35 11.19 -74.97
C SER A 492 -34.64 10.49 -74.51
N THR A 493 -35.66 10.43 -75.36
CA THR A 493 -36.95 9.75 -75.10
C THR A 493 -37.08 8.41 -75.81
N ASP A 494 -36.11 8.03 -76.65
CA ASP A 494 -36.19 6.79 -77.42
C ASP A 494 -35.97 5.58 -76.52
N SER A 495 -36.88 4.61 -76.61
CA SER A 495 -36.76 3.32 -75.92
C SER A 495 -36.11 2.33 -76.86
N LEU A 496 -34.87 1.94 -76.57
CA LEU A 496 -34.09 0.97 -77.34
C LEU A 496 -34.24 -0.42 -76.75
N LYS A 497 -34.58 -1.41 -77.58
CA LYS A 497 -34.61 -2.82 -77.17
C LYS A 497 -33.20 -3.39 -77.27
N LEU A 498 -32.71 -3.95 -76.18
CA LEU A 498 -31.44 -4.66 -76.08
C LEU A 498 -31.71 -6.15 -75.87
N GLU A 499 -30.90 -7.00 -76.50
CA GLU A 499 -30.89 -8.44 -76.26
C GLU A 499 -29.46 -8.96 -76.19
N ASP A 500 -29.11 -9.65 -75.11
CA ASP A 500 -27.77 -10.23 -74.93
C ASP A 500 -27.66 -11.65 -75.50
N ALA A 501 -26.45 -12.22 -75.46
CA ALA A 501 -26.17 -13.55 -76.02
C ALA A 501 -26.95 -14.71 -75.35
N TYR A 502 -27.58 -14.47 -74.19
CA TYR A 502 -28.38 -15.45 -73.47
C TYR A 502 -29.89 -15.23 -73.65
N GLY A 503 -30.29 -14.27 -74.50
CA GLY A 503 -31.69 -13.94 -74.78
C GLY A 503 -32.34 -13.06 -73.70
N VAL A 504 -31.55 -12.41 -72.84
CA VAL A 504 -32.09 -11.45 -71.87
C VAL A 504 -32.48 -10.18 -72.61
N ILE A 505 -33.76 -9.82 -72.57
CA ILE A 505 -34.29 -8.61 -73.20
C ILE A 505 -34.44 -7.49 -72.18
N MET A 506 -33.92 -6.32 -72.52
CA MET A 506 -34.01 -5.12 -71.71
C MET A 506 -34.37 -3.92 -72.58
N TYR A 507 -35.23 -3.03 -72.09
CA TYR A 507 -35.52 -1.76 -72.74
C TYR A 507 -34.76 -0.66 -72.02
N VAL A 508 -34.01 0.15 -72.77
CA VAL A 508 -33.22 1.24 -72.22
C VAL A 508 -33.56 2.57 -72.86
N TRP A 509 -33.41 3.65 -72.10
CA TRP A 509 -33.44 5.00 -72.63
C TRP A 509 -32.43 5.86 -71.85
N ILE A 510 -31.85 6.83 -72.55
CA ILE A 510 -30.74 7.62 -72.07
C ILE A 510 -31.21 9.07 -71.97
N PRO A 511 -31.88 9.47 -70.86
CA PRO A 511 -32.43 10.81 -70.70
C PRO A 511 -31.36 11.92 -70.69
N PHE A 512 -30.12 11.58 -70.36
CA PHE A 512 -29.00 12.51 -70.32
C PHE A 512 -27.73 11.83 -70.81
N ILE A 513 -27.02 12.51 -71.69
CA ILE A 513 -25.67 12.15 -72.12
C ILE A 513 -24.90 13.43 -72.42
N HIS A 514 -23.72 13.54 -71.83
CA HIS A 514 -22.77 14.59 -72.15
C HIS A 514 -21.35 14.07 -71.91
N ASP A 515 -20.49 14.19 -72.92
CA ASP A 515 -19.15 13.61 -72.95
C ASP A 515 -19.14 12.14 -72.46
N SER A 516 -18.47 11.89 -71.33
CA SER A 516 -18.33 10.59 -70.70
C SER A 516 -19.44 10.24 -69.70
N VAL A 517 -20.37 11.13 -69.40
CA VAL A 517 -21.38 10.91 -68.35
C VAL A 517 -22.75 10.76 -68.97
N PHE A 518 -23.42 9.66 -68.64
CA PHE A 518 -24.81 9.48 -69.02
C PHE A 518 -25.62 8.85 -67.90
N LEU A 519 -26.88 9.29 -67.82
CA LEU A 519 -27.91 8.67 -67.00
C LEU A 519 -28.63 7.65 -67.87
N LEU A 520 -28.60 6.40 -67.46
CA LEU A 520 -29.27 5.29 -68.13
C LEU A 520 -30.46 4.87 -67.28
N ASN A 521 -31.64 4.84 -67.88
CA ASN A 521 -32.80 4.16 -67.32
C ASN A 521 -33.02 2.86 -68.09
N TYR A 522 -33.42 1.81 -67.38
CA TYR A 522 -33.65 0.51 -67.98
C TYR A 522 -34.79 -0.24 -67.31
N LYS A 523 -35.49 -1.04 -68.10
CA LYS A 523 -36.57 -1.93 -67.67
C LYS A 523 -36.27 -3.34 -68.16
N LYS A 524 -36.23 -4.28 -67.22
CA LYS A 524 -36.09 -5.70 -67.55
C LYS A 524 -37.44 -6.22 -68.05
N ASN A 525 -37.45 -6.94 -69.16
CA ASN A 525 -38.62 -7.73 -69.53
C ASN A 525 -38.52 -9.02 -68.72
N GLU A 526 -39.37 -9.17 -67.69
CA GLU A 526 -39.41 -10.39 -66.86
C GLU A 526 -39.87 -11.62 -67.65
#